data_AF-A0AAE1V4A0-F1
#
_entry.id   AF-A0AAE1V4A0-F1
#
_cell.length_a   1.000
_cell.length_b   1.000
_cell.length_c   1.000
_cell.angle_alpha   90.00
_cell.angle_beta   90.00
_cell.angle_gamma   90.00
#
_symmetry.space_group_name_H-M   'P 1'
#
loop_
_entity.id
_entity.type
_entity.pdbx_description
1 polymer ?
#
loop_
_entity_poly.entity_id
_entity_poly.type
_entity_poly.pdbx_seq_one_letter_code
_entity_poly.pdbx_strand_id
1 'polypeptide(L)'
;MANLTKLEFVALDISGNNYLSWVLDAEIHLDVMGLGDTIKENNEASNQENAKPMIFIRHHLDEALNIEYLTIKDPLVLWKNLKERLTT
;
A
#
# COMPACT_ATOMS: atom_id res chain seq x y z
N MET A 1 -21.81 -10.27 -14.95
CA MET A 1 -21.31 -10.02 -13.58
C MET A 1 -20.16 -9.05 -13.71
N ALA A 2 -20.30 -7.81 -13.26
CA ALA A 2 -19.25 -6.82 -13.36
C ALA A 2 -18.24 -7.04 -12.21
N ASN A 3 -17.05 -7.45 -12.61
CA ASN A 3 -15.73 -7.41 -11.98
C ASN A 3 -15.69 -7.33 -10.45
N LEU A 4 -15.25 -8.44 -9.84
CA LEU A 4 -14.75 -8.48 -8.48
C LEU A 4 -13.64 -7.43 -8.36
N THR A 5 -14.00 -6.30 -7.74
CA THR A 5 -13.17 -5.15 -7.34
C THR A 5 -12.38 -4.50 -8.47
N LYS A 6 -12.98 -3.47 -9.09
CA LYS A 6 -12.25 -2.51 -9.91
C LYS A 6 -11.31 -1.75 -8.99
N LEU A 7 -10.01 -1.81 -9.26
CA LEU A 7 -9.02 -0.98 -8.59
C LEU A 7 -9.32 0.50 -8.83
N GLU A 8 -9.09 1.32 -7.82
CA GLU A 8 -9.20 2.77 -7.90
C GLU A 8 -8.17 3.35 -8.88
N PHE A 9 -6.97 2.75 -8.92
CA PHE A 9 -5.88 3.07 -9.84
C PHE A 9 -5.03 1.83 -10.13
N VAL A 10 -4.01 1.96 -10.98
CA VAL A 10 -3.18 0.82 -11.40
C VAL A 10 -2.39 0.28 -10.21
N ALA A 11 -2.49 -1.03 -9.94
CA ALA A 11 -1.71 -1.70 -8.89
C ALA A 11 -0.19 -1.59 -9.14
N LEU A 12 0.60 -1.57 -8.08
CA LEU A 12 2.05 -1.56 -8.14
C LEU A 12 2.55 -2.81 -8.85
N ASP A 13 3.24 -2.63 -9.96
CA ASP A 13 3.82 -3.75 -10.69
C ASP A 13 5.07 -4.28 -9.97
N ILE A 14 5.34 -5.58 -10.12
CA ILE A 14 6.49 -6.24 -9.46
C ILE A 14 7.85 -5.67 -9.90
N SER A 15 7.92 -5.09 -11.10
CA SER A 15 9.14 -4.45 -11.61
C SER A 15 9.37 -3.04 -11.07
N GLY A 16 8.37 -2.43 -10.41
CA GLY A 16 8.38 -1.05 -9.95
C GLY A 16 8.31 0.01 -11.05
N ASN A 17 7.97 -0.35 -12.29
CA ASN A 17 7.96 0.62 -13.41
C ASN A 17 6.95 1.75 -13.16
N ASN A 18 5.83 1.44 -12.52
CA ASN A 18 4.81 2.41 -12.13
C ASN A 18 4.93 2.92 -10.69
N TYR A 19 6.07 2.71 -10.01
CA TYR A 19 6.22 3.02 -8.58
C TYR A 19 5.87 4.47 -8.22
N LEU A 20 6.40 5.46 -8.97
CA LEU A 20 6.15 6.88 -8.66
C LEU A 20 4.67 7.27 -8.83
N SER A 21 4.00 6.78 -9.87
CA SER A 21 2.57 7.00 -10.04
C SER A 21 1.75 6.30 -8.95
N TRP A 22 2.13 5.07 -8.59
CA TRP A 22 1.46 4.30 -7.56
C TRP A 22 1.55 4.95 -6.18
N VAL A 23 2.73 5.46 -5.81
CA VAL A 23 2.95 6.19 -4.55
C VAL A 23 2.00 7.39 -4.48
N LEU A 24 1.97 8.22 -5.55
CA LEU A 24 1.13 9.41 -5.58
C LEU A 24 -0.35 9.07 -5.44
N ASP A 25 -0.84 8.11 -6.20
CA ASP A 25 -2.24 7.70 -6.15
C ASP A 25 -2.60 7.10 -4.78
N ALA A 26 -1.74 6.23 -4.24
CA ALA A 26 -1.97 5.61 -2.93
C ALA A 26 -1.96 6.64 -1.79
N GLU A 27 -1.04 7.60 -1.78
CA GLU A 27 -1.00 8.68 -0.78
C GLU A 27 -2.28 9.53 -0.81
N ILE A 28 -2.72 9.96 -2.01
CA ILE A 28 -3.95 10.75 -2.17
C ILE A 28 -5.18 9.98 -1.65
N HIS A 29 -5.27 8.69 -2.00
CA HIS A 29 -6.39 7.86 -1.55
C HIS A 29 -6.38 7.63 -0.04
N LEU A 30 -5.21 7.39 0.56
CA LEU A 30 -5.08 7.27 2.01
C LEU A 30 -5.46 8.59 2.71
N ASP A 31 -5.05 9.75 2.18
CA ASP A 31 -5.44 11.06 2.73
C ASP A 31 -6.95 11.29 2.66
N VAL A 32 -7.60 10.97 1.52
CA VAL A 32 -9.06 11.06 1.37
C VAL A 32 -9.79 10.16 2.38
N MET A 33 -9.19 9.02 2.72
CA MET A 33 -9.74 8.09 3.72
C MET A 33 -9.42 8.50 5.17
N GLY A 34 -8.62 9.55 5.40
CA GLY A 34 -8.12 9.93 6.73
C GLY A 34 -7.11 8.94 7.30
N LEU A 35 -6.39 8.21 6.44
CA LEU A 35 -5.43 7.17 6.78
C LEU A 35 -3.98 7.52 6.41
N GLY A 36 -3.74 8.70 5.81
CA GLY A 36 -2.41 9.09 5.32
C GLY A 36 -1.30 9.12 6.36
N ASP A 37 -1.63 9.36 7.64
CA ASP A 37 -0.64 9.37 8.72
C ASP A 37 -0.13 7.96 9.07
N THR A 38 -0.85 6.90 8.71
CA THR A 38 -0.47 5.51 9.03
C THR A 38 0.78 5.01 8.30
N ILE A 39 1.18 5.70 7.22
CA ILE A 39 2.42 5.43 6.46
C ILE A 39 3.54 6.43 6.77
N LYS A 40 3.38 7.28 7.79
CA LYS A 40 4.40 8.26 8.25
C LYS A 40 5.13 7.77 9.50
N GLU A 41 6.35 8.27 9.67
CA GLU A 41 7.16 8.02 10.87
C GLU A 41 6.47 8.55 12.13
N ASN A 42 6.70 7.86 13.26
CA ASN A 42 6.12 8.21 14.57
C ASN A 42 4.59 8.23 14.61
N ASN A 43 3.91 7.54 13.67
CA ASN A 43 2.48 7.33 13.81
C ASN A 43 2.21 6.43 15.04
N GLU A 44 1.12 6.72 15.75
CA GLU A 44 0.71 5.98 16.96
C GLU A 44 -0.50 5.08 16.66
N ALA A 45 -0.69 4.69 15.40
CA ALA A 45 -1.84 3.90 15.00
C ALA A 45 -1.80 2.52 15.66
N SER A 46 -2.93 2.13 16.25
CA SER A 46 -3.12 0.78 16.78
C SER A 46 -3.15 -0.27 15.67
N ASN A 47 -2.96 -1.54 16.05
CA ASN A 47 -3.12 -2.66 15.11
C ASN A 47 -4.48 -2.68 14.40
N GLN A 48 -5.53 -2.20 15.08
CA GLN A 48 -6.87 -2.12 14.49
C GLN A 48 -6.97 -0.99 13.45
N GLU A 49 -6.38 0.17 13.73
CA GLU A 49 -6.33 1.30 12.81
C GLU A 49 -5.48 0.97 11.57
N ASN A 50 -4.43 0.16 11.75
CA ASN A 50 -3.58 -0.33 10.67
C ASN A 50 -4.27 -1.33 9.72
N ALA A 51 -5.35 -1.98 10.14
CA ALA A 51 -6.00 -3.00 9.31
C ALA A 51 -6.55 -2.45 7.99
N LYS A 52 -7.18 -1.27 8.01
CA LYS A 52 -7.75 -0.62 6.82
C LYS A 52 -6.68 -0.21 5.79
N PRO A 53 -5.63 0.57 6.15
CA PRO A 53 -4.57 0.92 5.21
C PRO A 53 -3.81 -0.32 4.72
N MET A 54 -3.63 -1.35 5.56
CA MET A 54 -3.04 -2.62 5.11
C MET A 54 -3.87 -3.28 4.00
N ILE A 55 -5.19 -3.40 4.18
CA ILE A 55 -6.08 -3.98 3.16
C ILE A 55 -6.00 -3.15 1.87
N PHE A 56 -6.04 -1.83 2.00
CA PHE A 56 -5.99 -0.91 0.87
C PHE A 56 -4.69 -1.04 0.06
N ILE A 57 -3.53 -0.98 0.74
CA ILE A 57 -2.21 -1.11 0.09
C ILE A 57 -2.13 -2.47 -0.61
N ARG A 58 -2.46 -3.57 0.10
CA ARG A 58 -2.41 -4.94 -0.45
C ARG A 58 -3.33 -5.13 -1.66
N HIS A 59 -4.50 -4.49 -1.66
CA HIS A 59 -5.41 -4.54 -2.81
C HIS A 59 -4.76 -3.96 -4.07
N HIS A 60 -3.87 -2.97 -3.90
CA HIS A 60 -3.16 -2.28 -4.97
C HIS A 60 -1.72 -2.79 -5.17
N LEU A 61 -1.39 -4.00 -4.72
CA LEU A 61 -0.11 -4.64 -5.02
C LEU A 61 -0.29 -5.78 -6.02
N ASP A 62 0.72 -5.98 -6.87
CA ASP A 62 0.89 -7.25 -7.58
C ASP A 62 0.86 -8.45 -6.60
N GLU A 63 0.30 -9.57 -7.05
CA GLU A 63 0.15 -10.77 -6.22
C GLU A 63 1.48 -11.29 -5.68
N ALA A 64 2.56 -11.21 -6.46
CA ALA A 64 3.88 -11.64 -6.02
C ALA A 64 4.43 -10.77 -4.88
N LEU A 65 4.18 -9.45 -4.93
CA LEU A 65 4.53 -8.53 -3.84
C LEU A 65 3.71 -8.86 -2.57
N ASN A 66 2.43 -9.18 -2.73
CA ASN A 66 1.58 -9.60 -1.62
C ASN A 66 2.09 -10.86 -0.94
N ILE A 67 2.56 -11.85 -1.71
CA ILE A 67 3.15 -13.09 -1.19
C ILE A 67 4.45 -12.79 -0.45
N GLU A 68 5.34 -11.98 -1.03
CA GLU A 68 6.63 -11.64 -0.43
C GLU A 68 6.48 -10.95 0.93
N TYR A 69 5.53 -10.03 1.04
CA TYR A 69 5.30 -9.25 2.25
C TYR A 69 4.12 -9.76 3.09
N LEU A 70 3.69 -11.02 2.93
CA LEU A 70 2.49 -11.57 3.58
C LEU A 70 2.49 -11.45 5.11
N THR A 71 3.66 -11.52 5.75
CA THR A 71 3.80 -11.48 7.22
C THR A 71 3.77 -10.08 7.81
N ILE A 72 3.91 -9.03 6.99
CA ILE A 72 3.91 -7.63 7.44
C ILE A 72 2.49 -7.19 7.79
N LYS A 73 2.29 -6.65 8.99
CA LYS A 73 0.99 -6.18 9.50
C LYS A 73 0.93 -4.68 9.73
N ASP A 74 2.05 -4.00 9.53
CA ASP A 74 2.21 -2.56 9.75
C ASP A 74 2.33 -1.86 8.37
N PRO A 75 1.45 -0.88 8.07
CA PRO A 75 1.45 -0.15 6.81
C PRO A 75 2.75 0.61 6.55
N LEU A 76 3.31 1.26 7.57
CA LEU A 76 4.55 2.00 7.47
C LEU A 76 5.71 1.07 7.15
N VAL A 77 5.78 -0.10 7.80
CA VAL A 77 6.81 -1.10 7.51
C VAL A 77 6.69 -1.61 6.08
N LEU A 78 5.48 -1.94 5.61
CA LEU A 78 5.26 -2.37 4.23
C LEU A 78 5.67 -1.26 3.24
N TRP A 79 5.25 -0.02 3.51
CA TRP A 79 5.54 1.14 2.67
C TRP A 79 7.04 1.38 2.50
N LYS A 80 7.81 1.32 3.60
CA LYS A 80 9.27 1.45 3.57
C LYS A 80 9.94 0.32 2.81
N ASN A 81 9.51 -0.93 3.01
CA ASN A 81 10.09 -2.09 2.33
C ASN A 81 9.86 -2.01 0.81
N LEU A 82 8.68 -1.58 0.37
CA LEU A 82 8.39 -1.37 -1.05
C LEU A 82 9.27 -0.26 -1.64
N LYS A 83 9.43 0.86 -0.91
CA LYS A 83 10.33 1.94 -1.31
C LYS A 83 11.77 1.46 -1.45
N GLU A 84 12.30 0.79 -0.44
CA GLU A 84 13.67 0.27 -0.44
C GLU A 84 13.87 -0.68 -1.63
N ARG A 85 12.99 -1.66 -1.80
CA ARG A 85 13.09 -2.64 -2.90
C ARG A 85 13.11 -2.01 -4.29
N LEU A 86 12.32 -0.96 -4.52
CA LEU A 86 12.09 -0.41 -5.86
C LEU A 86 12.96 0.83 -6.17
N THR A 87 13.77 1.28 -5.21
CA THR A 87 14.68 2.42 -5.37
C THR A 87 16.15 2.05 -5.15
N THR A 88 16.45 0.78 -4.88
CA THR A 88 17.80 0.22 -4.76
C THR A 88 18.11 -0.65 -5.97
#